data_AF-A0A024T7V3-F1
#
_entry.id   AF-A0A024T7V3-F1
#
_cell.length_a   1.000
_cell.length_b   1.000
_cell.length_c   1.000
_cell.angle_alpha   90.00
_cell.angle_beta   90.00
_cell.angle_gamma   90.00
#
_symmetry.space_group_name_H-M   'P 1'
#
loop_
_entity.id
_entity.type
_entity.pdbx_description
1 polymer ?
#
loop_
_entity_poly.entity_id
_entity_poly.type
_entity_poly.pdbx_seq_one_letter_code
_entity_poly.pdbx_strand_id
1 'polypeptide(L)'
;MELNDMMQFVHLDEKWFYLTKTTRKYYLPFVESIQAQRDSANRAAGTYETKSVVVTNDVYRTFLIDKVLPSIVAKWPCPDRNVKLQHDNARAHVTPFDATVLAAFANYSTA
;
A
#
# COMPACT_ATOMS: atom_id res chain seq x y z
N MET A 1 21.34 26.95 -2.15
CA MET A 1 21.21 25.48 -2.21
C MET A 1 19.96 25.15 -1.41
N GLU A 2 18.80 25.06 -2.06
CA GLU A 2 17.53 24.96 -1.34
C GLU A 2 17.13 23.51 -1.09
N LEU A 3 16.70 23.22 0.14
CA LEU A 3 16.08 21.95 0.54
C LEU A 3 14.68 21.71 -0.09
N ASN A 4 14.27 22.56 -1.04
CA ASN A 4 12.92 22.62 -1.60
C ASN A 4 12.55 21.44 -2.51
N ASP A 5 13.51 20.81 -3.20
CA ASP A 5 13.23 19.74 -4.17
C ASP A 5 12.90 18.40 -3.49
N MET A 6 13.54 18.09 -2.35
CA MET A 6 13.25 16.86 -1.58
C MET A 6 11.82 16.82 -1.02
N MET A 7 11.20 17.98 -0.77
CA MET A 7 9.85 18.09 -0.21
C MET A 7 8.74 17.70 -1.21
N GLN A 8 9.09 17.36 -2.46
CA GLN A 8 8.16 16.86 -3.48
C GLN A 8 8.03 15.34 -3.50
N PHE A 9 8.95 14.60 -2.86
CA PHE A 9 9.05 13.14 -3.00
C PHE A 9 8.34 12.39 -1.86
N VAL A 10 7.33 11.59 -2.21
CA VAL A 10 6.78 10.56 -1.32
C VAL A 10 7.46 9.24 -1.62
N HIS A 11 8.19 8.72 -0.64
CA HIS A 11 8.80 7.40 -0.71
C HIS A 11 7.80 6.36 -0.21
N LEU A 12 7.50 5.36 -1.04
CA LEU A 12 6.69 4.19 -0.72
C LEU A 12 7.63 3.00 -0.47
N ASP A 13 7.40 2.28 0.62
CA ASP A 13 8.21 1.14 1.06
C ASP A 13 7.35 0.10 1.82
N GLU A 14 7.45 -1.16 1.43
CA GLU A 14 6.63 -2.27 1.92
C GLU A 14 7.31 -2.93 3.12
N LYS A 15 7.16 -2.30 4.28
CA LYS A 15 7.81 -2.77 5.51
C LYS A 15 7.19 -4.04 6.09
N TRP A 16 8.05 -4.99 6.44
CA TRP A 16 7.70 -6.21 7.16
C TRP A 16 7.44 -5.96 8.65
N PHE A 17 6.36 -6.57 9.17
CA PHE A 17 6.04 -6.57 10.59
C PHE A 17 5.74 -7.99 11.09
N TYR A 18 6.00 -8.23 12.37
CA TYR A 18 5.64 -9.46 13.06
C TYR A 18 4.31 -9.28 13.78
N LEU A 19 3.30 -10.10 13.45
CA LEU A 19 1.99 -10.06 14.12
C LEU A 19 2.05 -10.75 15.51
N THR A 20 2.97 -11.69 15.68
CA THR A 20 3.30 -12.34 16.96
C THR A 20 4.82 -12.48 17.09
N LYS A 21 5.34 -12.58 18.32
CA LYS A 21 6.77 -12.46 18.63
C LYS A 21 7.73 -13.46 17.95
N THR A 22 7.25 -14.49 17.23
CA THR A 22 8.11 -15.65 16.93
C THR A 22 8.05 -16.24 15.51
N THR A 23 6.95 -16.18 14.75
CA THR A 23 6.81 -17.09 13.58
C THR A 23 6.19 -16.58 12.28
N ARG A 24 5.51 -15.43 12.24
CA ARG A 24 4.83 -14.98 11.00
C ARG A 24 5.14 -13.51 10.67
N LYS A 25 5.78 -13.30 9.51
CA LYS A 25 6.02 -12.00 8.89
C LYS A 25 4.83 -11.63 8.00
N TYR A 26 4.36 -10.40 8.11
CA TYR A 26 3.26 -9.84 7.32
C TYR A 26 3.69 -8.50 6.74
N TYR A 27 3.09 -8.13 5.61
CA TYR A 27 3.02 -6.73 5.18
C TYR A 27 1.79 -6.10 5.86
N LEU A 28 1.97 -5.05 6.67
CA LEU A 28 0.84 -4.41 7.36
C LEU A 28 -0.26 -3.82 6.43
N PRO A 29 0.02 -3.29 5.22
CA PRO A 29 -1.06 -2.81 4.34
C PRO A 29 -1.85 -3.94 3.65
N PHE A 30 -1.32 -5.16 3.58
CA PHE A 30 -1.87 -6.26 2.78
C PHE A 30 -2.36 -7.41 3.68
N VAL A 31 -3.38 -7.14 4.49
CA VAL A 31 -4.01 -8.13 5.36
C VAL A 31 -5.54 -8.13 5.24
N GLU A 32 -6.13 -9.31 5.40
CA GLU A 32 -7.57 -9.54 5.30
C GLU A 32 -8.10 -10.34 6.50
N SER A 33 -9.34 -10.11 6.91
CA SER A 33 -10.00 -10.79 8.05
C SER A 33 -10.84 -11.97 7.57
N ILE A 34 -10.28 -13.18 7.61
CA ILE A 34 -10.95 -14.41 7.15
C ILE A 34 -11.40 -15.28 8.33
N GLN A 35 -12.64 -15.78 8.25
CA GLN A 35 -13.15 -16.83 9.15
C GLN A 35 -12.47 -18.18 8.86
N ALA A 36 -11.94 -18.84 9.88
CA ALA A 36 -11.39 -20.20 9.88
C ALA A 36 -10.74 -20.71 8.55
N GLN A 37 -11.23 -21.72 7.81
CA GLN A 37 -12.52 -22.42 7.91
C GLN A 37 -12.53 -23.67 8.84
N ARG A 38 -11.37 -24.16 9.29
CA ARG A 38 -11.24 -25.35 10.16
C ARG A 38 -11.07 -24.98 11.63
N ASP A 39 -11.48 -25.89 12.51
CA ASP A 39 -11.11 -25.93 13.91
C ASP A 39 -9.62 -26.30 14.10
N SER A 40 -9.06 -25.87 15.23
CA SER A 40 -7.71 -26.19 15.67
C SER A 40 -7.62 -25.97 17.19
N ALA A 41 -6.60 -26.54 17.84
CA ALA A 41 -6.43 -26.48 19.29
C ALA A 41 -6.49 -25.05 19.90
N ASN A 42 -6.15 -24.02 19.12
CA ASN A 42 -6.11 -22.62 19.57
C ASN A 42 -7.17 -21.72 18.91
N ARG A 43 -8.05 -22.26 18.05
CA ARG A 43 -9.03 -21.49 17.26
C ARG A 43 -10.17 -22.38 16.78
N ALA A 44 -11.39 -22.08 17.22
CA ALA A 44 -12.60 -22.72 16.73
C ALA A 44 -12.91 -22.32 15.27
N ALA A 45 -13.71 -23.14 14.58
CA ALA A 45 -14.26 -22.78 13.28
C ALA A 45 -15.13 -21.50 13.41
N GLY A 46 -15.08 -20.63 12.39
CA GLY A 46 -15.79 -19.34 12.38
C GLY A 46 -15.05 -18.15 12.99
N THR A 47 -14.06 -18.33 13.86
CA THR A 47 -13.29 -17.19 14.41
C THR A 47 -12.54 -16.44 13.31
N TYR A 48 -12.67 -15.12 13.25
CA TYR A 48 -11.91 -14.27 12.33
C TYR A 48 -10.41 -14.26 12.69
N GLU A 49 -9.55 -14.43 11.69
CA GLU A 49 -8.11 -14.15 11.80
C GLU A 49 -7.67 -13.23 10.68
N THR A 50 -6.68 -12.39 11.01
CA THR A 50 -5.89 -11.61 10.06
C THR A 50 -4.93 -12.53 9.30
N LYS A 51 -5.16 -12.70 7.99
CA LYS A 51 -4.26 -13.42 7.07
C LYS A 51 -3.49 -12.42 6.20
N SER A 52 -2.27 -12.80 5.81
CA SER A 52 -1.47 -12.06 4.84
C SER A 52 -2.04 -12.29 3.44
N VAL A 53 -2.38 -11.21 2.74
CA VAL A 53 -2.62 -11.25 1.31
C VAL A 53 -1.27 -11.36 0.60
N VAL A 54 -1.17 -12.19 -0.44
CA VAL A 54 0.03 -12.23 -1.29
C VAL A 54 0.05 -10.95 -2.14
N VAL A 55 1.11 -10.16 -2.01
CA VAL A 55 1.24 -8.91 -2.76
C VAL A 55 1.54 -9.23 -4.22
N THR A 56 0.49 -9.23 -5.06
CA THR A 56 0.60 -9.23 -6.51
C THR A 56 0.61 -7.81 -7.04
N ASN A 57 0.96 -7.66 -8.33
CA ASN A 57 0.90 -6.37 -9.03
C ASN A 57 -0.49 -5.73 -8.96
N ASP A 58 -1.55 -6.54 -9.06
CA ASP A 58 -2.94 -6.06 -8.99
C ASP A 58 -3.34 -5.62 -7.57
N VAL A 59 -2.94 -6.40 -6.55
CA VAL A 59 -3.17 -6.03 -5.14
C VAL A 59 -2.43 -4.72 -4.80
N TYR A 60 -1.21 -4.56 -5.31
CA TYR A 60 -0.43 -3.33 -5.16
C TYR A 60 -1.10 -2.14 -5.85
N ARG A 61 -1.48 -2.29 -7.13
CA ARG A 61 -2.18 -1.28 -7.93
C ARG A 61 -3.44 -0.78 -7.22
N THR A 62 -4.31 -1.70 -6.79
CA THR A 62 -5.56 -1.37 -6.12
C THR A 62 -5.30 -0.64 -4.81
N PHE A 63 -4.33 -1.08 -3.99
CA PHE A 63 -3.99 -0.39 -2.75
C PHE A 63 -3.43 1.03 -2.98
N LEU A 64 -2.60 1.20 -4.01
CA LEU A 64 -2.06 2.50 -4.41
C LEU A 64 -3.20 3.47 -4.76
N ILE A 65 -4.15 3.03 -5.58
CA ILE A 65 -5.28 3.85 -6.06
C ILE A 65 -6.32 4.11 -4.96
N ASP A 66 -6.74 3.07 -4.22
CA ASP A 66 -7.87 3.14 -3.28
C ASP A 66 -7.50 3.71 -1.91
N LYS A 67 -6.22 3.66 -1.52
CA LYS A 67 -5.75 4.00 -0.17
C LYS A 67 -4.63 5.02 -0.17
N VAL A 68 -3.59 4.82 -0.97
CA VAL A 68 -2.38 5.66 -0.92
C VAL A 68 -2.63 7.03 -1.56
N LEU A 69 -3.09 7.10 -2.81
CA LEU A 69 -3.33 8.37 -3.50
C LEU A 69 -4.30 9.30 -2.73
N PRO A 70 -5.49 8.84 -2.26
CA PRO A 70 -6.38 9.68 -1.45
C PRO A 70 -5.73 10.15 -0.14
N SER A 71 -4.94 9.28 0.51
CA SER A 71 -4.25 9.61 1.77
C SER A 71 -3.13 10.63 1.58
N ILE A 72 -2.45 10.62 0.44
CA ILE A 72 -1.46 11.63 0.08
C ILE A 72 -2.17 12.96 -0.15
N VAL A 73 -3.15 13.03 -1.05
CA VAL A 73 -3.88 14.26 -1.36
C VAL A 73 -4.51 14.89 -0.11
N ALA A 74 -5.13 14.10 0.76
CA ALA A 74 -5.74 14.58 2.00
C ALA A 74 -4.75 15.05 3.08
N LYS A 75 -3.46 14.70 2.99
CA LYS A 75 -2.43 15.04 3.99
C LYS A 75 -1.28 15.87 3.40
N TRP A 76 -1.35 16.22 2.13
CA TRP A 76 -0.25 16.88 1.45
C TRP A 76 -0.09 18.32 1.96
N PRO A 77 1.09 18.71 2.47
CA PRO A 77 1.24 20.01 3.15
C PRO A 77 1.28 21.21 2.20
N CYS A 78 1.53 21.00 0.90
CA CYS A 78 1.80 22.06 -0.08
C CYS A 78 1.08 21.78 -1.41
N PRO A 79 -0.19 22.20 -1.59
CA PRO A 79 -0.98 21.85 -2.78
C PRO A 79 -0.36 22.33 -4.10
N ASP A 80 0.37 23.46 -4.09
CA ASP A 80 0.93 24.09 -5.30
C ASP A 80 2.18 23.39 -5.88
N ARG A 81 2.52 22.17 -5.42
CA ARG A 81 3.71 21.43 -5.90
C ARG A 81 3.36 20.04 -6.39
N ASN A 82 3.86 19.72 -7.59
CA ASN A 82 3.85 18.38 -8.17
C ASN A 82 4.43 17.35 -7.17
N VAL A 83 3.64 16.33 -6.86
CA VAL A 83 4.05 15.21 -6.00
C VAL A 83 4.73 14.15 -6.87
N LYS A 84 5.92 13.71 -6.47
CA LYS A 84 6.66 12.62 -7.10
C LYS A 84 6.56 11.39 -6.20
N LEU A 85 5.95 10.30 -6.68
CA LEU A 85 6.01 9.03 -5.95
C LEU A 85 7.28 8.27 -6.35
N GLN A 86 7.97 7.73 -5.37
CA GLN A 86 9.14 6.88 -5.56
C GLN A 86 8.96 5.58 -4.77
N HIS A 87 9.11 4.45 -5.45
CA HIS A 87 9.14 3.11 -4.87
C HIS A 87 10.36 2.37 -5.42
N ASP A 88 10.69 1.20 -4.85
CA ASP A 88 11.73 0.34 -5.40
C ASP A 88 11.23 -0.45 -6.64
N ASN A 89 12.11 -1.24 -7.26
CA ASN A 89 11.78 -2.08 -8.41
C ASN A 89 11.43 -3.54 -8.01
N ALA A 90 10.73 -3.75 -6.88
CA ALA A 90 10.24 -5.08 -6.52
C ALA A 90 9.25 -5.62 -7.57
N ARG A 91 9.25 -6.95 -7.76
CA ARG A 91 8.42 -7.62 -8.78
C ARG A 91 6.90 -7.41 -8.61
N ALA A 92 6.46 -7.01 -7.43
CA ALA A 92 5.05 -6.71 -7.16
C ALA A 92 4.67 -5.27 -7.54
N HIS A 93 5.61 -4.39 -7.85
CA HIS A 93 5.30 -2.98 -8.13
C HIS A 93 4.82 -2.77 -9.55
N VAL A 94 3.92 -1.80 -9.68
CA VAL A 94 3.45 -1.28 -10.97
C VAL A 94 4.57 -0.54 -11.66
N THR A 95 4.61 -0.60 -12.99
CA THR A 95 5.54 0.24 -13.75
C THR A 95 5.01 1.68 -13.79
N PRO A 96 5.87 2.70 -13.96
CA PRO A 96 5.43 4.09 -14.13
C PRO A 96 4.50 4.34 -15.34
N PHE A 97 4.35 3.34 -16.21
CA PHE A 97 3.54 3.38 -17.43
C PHE A 97 2.23 2.58 -17.31
N ASP A 98 1.86 2.12 -16.11
CA ASP A 98 0.60 1.43 -15.89
C ASP A 98 -0.60 2.36 -16.16
N ALA A 99 -1.39 2.02 -17.18
CA ALA A 99 -2.48 2.87 -17.66
C ALA A 99 -3.56 3.15 -16.60
N THR A 100 -3.81 2.21 -15.69
CA THR A 100 -4.80 2.37 -14.61
C THR A 100 -4.31 3.37 -13.56
N VAL A 101 -3.03 3.26 -13.19
CA VAL A 101 -2.37 4.20 -12.26
C VAL A 101 -2.30 5.60 -12.87
N LEU A 102 -1.88 5.71 -14.13
CA LEU A 102 -1.85 6.99 -14.86
C LEU A 102 -3.24 7.64 -14.97
N ALA A 103 -4.29 6.86 -15.24
CA ALA A 103 -5.67 7.37 -15.25
C ALA A 103 -6.12 7.85 -13.85
N ALA A 104 -5.74 7.14 -12.79
CA ALA A 104 -6.01 7.57 -11.41
C ALA A 104 -5.29 8.88 -11.06
N PHE A 105 -4.03 9.05 -11.48
CA PHE A 105 -3.29 10.31 -11.33
C PHE A 105 -3.92 11.46 -12.12
N ALA A 106 -4.38 11.23 -13.35
CA ALA A 106 -5.02 12.26 -14.16
C ALA A 106 -6.24 12.88 -13.46
N ASN A 107 -7.03 12.07 -12.73
CA ASN A 107 -8.18 12.55 -11.95
C ASN A 107 -7.81 13.53 -10.82
N TYR A 108 -6.57 13.48 -10.31
CA TYR A 108 -6.05 14.41 -9.30
C TYR A 108 -5.28 15.60 -9.90
N SER A 109 -4.99 15.58 -11.21
CA SER A 109 -4.29 16.67 -11.91
C SER A 109 -5.22 17.80 -12.40
N THR A 110 -6.54 17.61 -12.30
CA THR A 110 -7.57 18.54 -12.80
C THR A 110 -8.43 19.16 -11.69
N ALA A 111 -7.98 19.05 -10.43
CA ALA A 111 -8.65 19.57 -9.24
C ALA A 111 -7.89 20.77 -8.66
#